data_AF-A0A7C7VVJ7-F1
#
_entry.id   AF-A0A7C7VVJ7-F1
#
_cell.length_a   1.000
_cell.length_b   1.000
_cell.length_c   1.000
_cell.angle_alpha   90.00
_cell.angle_beta   90.00
_cell.angle_gamma   90.00
#
_symmetry.space_group_name_H-M   'P 1'
#
loop_
_entity.id
_entity.type
_entity.pdbx_description
1 polymer ?
#
loop_
_entity_poly.entity_id
_entity_poly.type
_entity_poly.pdbx_seq_one_letter_code
_entity_poly.pdbx_strand_id
1 'polypeptide(L)'
;NGFHGDTSRTFFVGSPRKKAEKLVDVCRESLQKGIDCVKPGARMGDIGATIQQFAEGHGYSVVREFCGHGIGKNFHEEPQVLHYGNYGEGLEIKKGMVFTIEPMLNMGKPNLKILSDKWTAVTEDSSLSAQFEHTLCVTESGVEVMTRLDGRTQF
;
A
#
# COMPACT_ATOMS: atom_id res chain seq x y z
N ASN A 1 24.82 -3.45 6.91
CA ASN A 1 25.22 -2.64 5.73
C ASN A 1 24.49 -1.29 5.60
N GLY A 2 23.76 -0.81 6.62
CA GLY A 2 23.25 0.58 6.64
C GLY A 2 22.05 0.89 5.74
N PHE A 3 21.27 -0.13 5.35
CA PHE A 3 20.04 0.02 4.58
C PHE A 3 18.88 -0.68 5.29
N HIS A 4 17.67 -0.15 5.10
CA HIS A 4 16.41 -0.71 5.55
C HIS A 4 15.69 -1.44 4.41
N GLY A 5 14.85 -2.41 4.75
CA GLY A 5 13.91 -3.05 3.84
C GLY A 5 12.62 -3.33 4.60
N ASP A 6 11.48 -3.13 3.95
CA ASP A 6 10.17 -3.19 4.60
C ASP A 6 9.12 -3.97 3.81
N THR A 7 8.27 -4.67 4.56
CA THR A 7 7.14 -5.44 4.05
C THR A 7 6.22 -5.86 5.21
N SER A 8 4.94 -5.89 4.91
CA SER A 8 3.89 -6.35 5.81
C SER A 8 2.86 -7.19 5.06
N ARG A 9 2.15 -8.04 5.80
CA ARG A 9 1.11 -8.93 5.26
C ARG A 9 0.04 -9.18 6.32
N THR A 10 -1.21 -9.14 5.90
CA THR A 10 -2.33 -9.61 6.72
C THR A 10 -2.45 -11.15 6.67
N PHE A 11 -2.66 -11.77 7.83
CA PHE A 11 -2.82 -13.22 7.96
C PHE A 11 -4.16 -13.59 8.62
N PHE A 12 -4.68 -14.76 8.28
CA PHE A 12 -5.82 -15.34 8.98
C PHE A 12 -5.36 -16.21 10.15
N VAL A 13 -6.02 -16.05 11.30
CA VAL A 13 -5.85 -16.94 12.46
C VAL A 13 -7.09 -17.82 12.55
N GLY A 14 -6.94 -19.11 12.24
CA GLY A 14 -8.07 -20.05 12.15
C GLY A 14 -8.90 -19.84 10.88
N SER A 15 -10.22 -19.96 11.01
CA SER A 15 -11.17 -19.85 9.88
C SER A 15 -11.88 -18.50 9.90
N PRO A 16 -11.48 -17.54 9.05
CA PRO A 16 -12.09 -16.20 9.01
C PRO A 16 -13.52 -16.24 8.48
N ARG A 17 -14.28 -15.16 8.73
CA ARG A 17 -15.57 -14.93 8.07
C ARG A 17 -15.32 -14.51 6.62
N LYS A 18 -16.20 -14.90 5.69
CA LYS A 18 -16.13 -14.52 4.26
C LYS A 18 -15.91 -13.03 3.98
N LYS A 19 -16.47 -12.14 4.81
CA LYS A 19 -16.27 -10.69 4.67
C LYS A 19 -14.82 -10.27 4.96
N ALA A 20 -14.17 -10.91 5.92
CA ALA A 20 -12.76 -10.67 6.24
C ALA A 20 -11.84 -11.27 5.17
N GLU A 21 -12.17 -12.46 4.63
CA GLU A 21 -11.46 -13.03 3.49
C GLU A 21 -11.46 -12.06 2.30
N LYS A 22 -12.65 -11.58 1.91
CA LYS A 22 -12.80 -10.64 0.81
C LYS A 22 -12.04 -9.32 1.04
N LEU A 23 -12.04 -8.78 2.26
CA LEU A 23 -11.27 -7.57 2.59
C LEU A 23 -9.77 -7.79 2.35
N VAL A 24 -9.23 -8.91 2.84
CA VAL A 24 -7.81 -9.24 2.71
C VAL A 24 -7.44 -9.48 1.24
N ASP A 25 -8.30 -10.17 0.48
CA ASP A 25 -8.07 -10.39 -0.95
C ASP A 25 -8.07 -9.08 -1.75
N VAL A 26 -9.05 -8.21 -1.51
CA VAL A 26 -9.14 -6.91 -2.20
C VAL A 26 -7.97 -6.01 -1.79
N CYS A 27 -7.55 -6.00 -0.53
CA CYS A 27 -6.38 -5.23 -0.09
C CYS A 27 -5.08 -5.72 -0.77
N ARG A 28 -4.89 -7.03 -0.89
CA ARG A 28 -3.76 -7.61 -1.62
C ARG A 28 -3.80 -7.24 -3.11
N GLU A 29 -4.95 -7.33 -3.75
CA GLU A 29 -5.10 -6.97 -5.17
C GLU A 29 -4.96 -5.45 -5.39
N SER A 30 -5.39 -4.61 -4.44
CA SER A 30 -5.12 -3.16 -4.46
C SER A 30 -3.62 -2.88 -4.50
N LEU A 31 -2.82 -3.50 -3.62
CA LEU A 31 -1.36 -3.37 -3.64
C LEU A 31 -0.82 -3.77 -5.02
N GLN A 32 -1.25 -4.91 -5.54
CA GLN A 32 -0.80 -5.40 -6.83
C GLN A 32 -1.06 -4.41 -7.96
N LYS A 33 -2.29 -3.89 -8.06
CA LYS A 33 -2.64 -2.90 -9.09
C LYS A 33 -1.85 -1.61 -8.93
N GLY A 34 -1.58 -1.17 -7.70
CA GLY A 34 -0.70 -0.04 -7.43
C GLY A 34 0.72 -0.27 -7.94
N ILE A 35 1.27 -1.48 -7.75
CA ILE A 35 2.59 -1.87 -8.26
C ILE A 35 2.61 -1.89 -9.80
N ASP A 36 1.53 -2.36 -10.44
CA ASP A 36 1.44 -2.43 -11.91
C ASP A 36 1.50 -1.05 -12.59
N CYS A 37 1.22 0.03 -11.86
CA CYS A 37 1.38 1.40 -12.33
C CYS A 37 2.85 1.85 -12.39
N VAL A 38 3.75 1.19 -11.65
CA VAL A 38 5.12 1.67 -11.41
C VAL A 38 6.03 1.41 -12.60
N LYS A 39 6.40 2.50 -13.28
CA LYS A 39 7.43 2.52 -14.33
C LYS A 39 7.95 3.95 -14.49
N PRO A 40 9.15 4.14 -15.08
CA PRO A 40 9.63 5.47 -15.43
C PRO A 40 8.60 6.27 -16.27
N GLY A 41 8.38 7.53 -15.90
CA GLY A 41 7.45 8.44 -16.56
C GLY A 41 6.00 8.38 -16.06
N ALA A 42 5.61 7.35 -15.30
CA ALA A 42 4.34 7.36 -14.57
C ALA A 42 4.38 8.37 -13.42
N ARG A 43 3.23 8.68 -12.82
CA ARG A 43 3.09 9.67 -11.74
C ARG A 43 2.63 9.01 -10.45
N MET A 44 3.09 9.52 -9.30
CA MET A 44 2.70 8.95 -7.99
C MET A 44 1.19 8.94 -7.76
N GLY A 45 0.46 9.93 -8.28
CA GLY A 45 -1.00 9.97 -8.23
C GLY A 45 -1.68 8.83 -8.98
N ASP A 46 -1.02 8.22 -9.98
CA ASP A 46 -1.55 7.05 -10.70
C ASP A 46 -1.68 5.84 -9.77
N ILE A 47 -0.73 5.66 -8.84
CA ILE A 47 -0.75 4.60 -7.82
C ILE A 47 -1.98 4.81 -6.91
N GLY A 48 -2.12 6.02 -6.37
CA GLY A 48 -3.21 6.35 -5.46
C GLY A 48 -4.59 6.25 -6.11
N ALA A 49 -4.75 6.81 -7.32
CA ALA A 49 -6.00 6.75 -8.06
C ALA A 49 -6.41 5.31 -8.40
N THR A 50 -5.45 4.47 -8.79
CA THR A 50 -5.71 3.06 -9.11
C THR A 50 -6.15 2.27 -7.89
N ILE A 51 -5.43 2.42 -6.77
CA ILE A 51 -5.77 1.74 -5.51
C ILE A 51 -7.15 2.19 -5.03
N GLN A 52 -7.40 3.49 -4.99
CA GLN A 52 -8.66 4.06 -4.54
C GLN A 52 -9.83 3.58 -5.40
N GLN A 53 -9.75 3.70 -6.72
CA GLN A 53 -10.81 3.28 -7.62
C GLN A 53 -11.14 1.80 -7.46
N PHE A 54 -10.13 0.94 -7.31
CA PHE A 54 -10.34 -0.48 -7.12
C PHE A 54 -10.97 -0.81 -5.76
N ALA A 55 -10.45 -0.25 -4.67
CA ALA A 55 -10.95 -0.48 -3.32
C ALA A 55 -12.40 0.02 -3.15
N GLU A 56 -12.67 1.25 -3.58
CA GLU A 56 -14.00 1.88 -3.48
C GLU A 56 -15.02 1.18 -4.37
N GLY A 57 -14.62 0.68 -5.55
CA GLY A 57 -15.46 -0.16 -6.40
C GLY A 57 -15.90 -1.48 -5.75
N HIS A 58 -15.16 -1.94 -4.75
CA HIS A 58 -15.50 -3.13 -3.94
C HIS A 58 -16.23 -2.78 -2.63
N GLY A 59 -16.50 -1.50 -2.38
CA GLY A 59 -17.19 -1.01 -1.19
C GLY A 59 -16.30 -0.84 0.04
N TYR A 60 -14.97 -0.77 -0.14
CA TYR A 60 -14.01 -0.48 0.92
C TYR A 60 -13.54 0.98 0.83
N SER A 61 -13.11 1.57 1.94
CA SER A 61 -12.49 2.90 1.96
C SER A 61 -10.98 2.82 2.16
N VAL A 62 -10.24 3.76 1.58
CA VAL A 62 -8.78 3.86 1.76
C VAL A 62 -8.45 4.83 2.90
N VAL A 63 -7.55 4.41 3.80
CA VAL A 63 -6.97 5.27 4.86
C VAL A 63 -6.22 6.45 4.23
N ARG A 64 -6.29 7.63 4.85
CA ARG A 64 -5.69 8.86 4.28
C ARG A 64 -4.58 9.48 5.11
N GLU A 65 -4.47 9.07 6.36
CA GLU A 65 -3.54 9.61 7.36
C GLU A 65 -2.15 8.96 7.27
N PHE A 66 -2.05 7.80 6.62
CA PHE A 66 -0.82 7.05 6.40
C PHE A 66 -0.58 6.84 4.91
N CYS A 67 0.68 6.71 4.53
CA CYS A 67 1.11 6.59 3.14
C CYS A 67 2.36 5.72 3.06
N GLY A 68 2.68 5.22 1.87
CA GLY A 68 3.99 4.64 1.61
C GLY A 68 5.07 5.71 1.61
N HIS A 69 6.33 5.28 1.59
CA HIS A 69 7.47 6.16 1.78
C HIS A 69 8.67 5.72 0.94
N GLY A 70 9.56 6.67 0.65
CA GLY A 70 10.92 6.34 0.24
C GLY A 70 11.63 5.56 1.33
N ILE A 71 12.49 4.63 0.94
CA ILE A 71 13.25 3.79 1.87
C ILE A 71 14.64 3.50 1.32
N GLY A 72 15.63 3.54 2.21
CA GLY A 72 17.02 3.30 1.85
C GLY A 72 17.91 3.35 3.07
N LYS A 73 18.70 4.43 3.19
CA LYS A 73 19.55 4.64 4.38
C LYS A 73 18.75 5.11 5.59
N ASN A 74 17.70 5.89 5.34
CA ASN A 74 16.70 6.22 6.35
C ASN A 74 15.52 5.26 6.24
N PHE A 75 14.80 5.08 7.35
CA PHE A 75 13.66 4.17 7.38
C PHE A 75 12.46 4.76 6.61
N HIS A 76 12.06 5.99 6.92
CA HIS A 76 11.08 6.76 6.15
C HIS A 76 11.76 7.99 5.55
N GLU A 77 11.73 8.13 4.23
CA GLU A 77 12.20 9.30 3.48
C GLU A 77 11.26 9.63 2.31
N GLU A 78 11.56 10.70 1.56
CA GLU A 78 10.80 11.02 0.34
C GLU A 78 11.02 9.95 -0.74
N PRO A 79 10.01 9.66 -1.59
CA PRO A 79 8.72 10.34 -1.70
C PRO A 79 7.66 9.78 -0.75
N GLN A 80 6.69 10.62 -0.37
CA GLN A 80 5.40 10.13 0.13
C GLN A 80 4.57 9.50 -1.00
N VAL A 81 4.05 8.29 -0.78
CA VAL A 81 3.27 7.53 -1.75
C VAL A 81 1.84 7.35 -1.23
N LEU A 82 0.95 8.26 -1.63
CA LEU A 82 -0.46 8.22 -1.24
C LEU A 82 -1.19 7.06 -1.92
N HIS A 83 -2.12 6.43 -1.20
CA HIS A 83 -2.95 5.33 -1.73
C HIS A 83 -4.32 5.81 -2.25
N TYR A 84 -4.47 7.12 -2.41
CA TYR A 84 -5.60 7.82 -2.98
C TYR A 84 -5.11 9.01 -3.80
N GLY A 85 -5.93 9.53 -4.72
CA GLY A 85 -5.56 10.68 -5.54
C GLY A 85 -6.15 10.65 -6.95
N ASN A 86 -5.55 11.43 -7.85
CA ASN A 86 -5.97 11.52 -9.24
C ASN A 86 -4.82 11.11 -10.18
N TYR A 87 -5.19 10.51 -11.31
CA TYR A 87 -4.24 10.14 -12.37
C TYR A 87 -3.48 11.36 -12.90
N GLY A 88 -2.18 11.17 -13.17
CA GLY A 88 -1.28 12.19 -13.71
C GLY A 88 -0.75 13.20 -12.68
N GLU A 89 -1.21 13.16 -11.43
CA GLU A 89 -0.77 14.09 -10.39
C GLU A 89 0.47 13.62 -9.62
N GLY A 90 1.17 14.56 -8.99
CA GLY A 90 2.31 14.27 -8.13
C GLY A 90 3.64 14.07 -8.87
N LEU A 91 4.61 13.52 -8.13
CA LEU A 91 5.98 13.34 -8.60
C LEU A 91 6.03 12.32 -9.75
N GLU A 92 6.88 12.60 -10.75
CA GLU A 92 7.20 11.63 -11.79
C GLU A 92 8.09 10.52 -11.24
N ILE A 93 7.69 9.29 -11.48
CA ILE A 93 8.45 8.08 -11.12
C ILE A 93 9.65 7.98 -12.08
N LYS A 94 10.84 7.82 -11.51
CA LYS A 94 12.11 7.74 -12.24
C LYS A 94 12.86 6.47 -11.88
N LYS A 95 13.65 5.96 -12.83
CA LYS A 95 14.59 4.85 -12.61
C LYS A 95 15.44 5.10 -11.36
N GLY A 96 15.60 4.07 -10.54
CA GLY A 96 16.44 4.09 -9.34
C GLY A 96 15.74 4.62 -8.09
N MET A 97 14.49 5.10 -8.19
CA MET A 97 13.69 5.38 -7.01
C MET A 97 13.37 4.09 -6.27
N VAL A 98 13.42 4.14 -4.94
CA VAL A 98 13.08 3.03 -4.04
C VAL A 98 12.07 3.53 -3.02
N PHE A 99 10.91 2.87 -2.96
CA PHE A 99 9.80 3.27 -2.09
C PHE A 99 8.86 2.10 -1.80
N THR A 100 8.03 2.26 -0.78
CA THR A 100 6.98 1.30 -0.41
C THR A 100 5.65 1.67 -1.08
N ILE A 101 4.86 0.64 -1.40
CA ILE A 101 3.41 0.77 -1.57
C ILE A 101 2.78 -0.12 -0.51
N GLU A 102 1.89 0.44 0.31
CA GLU A 102 1.41 -0.19 1.55
C GLU A 102 -0.07 0.08 1.87
N PRO A 103 -1.01 -0.11 0.94
CA PRO A 103 -2.39 0.35 1.09
C PRO A 103 -3.08 -0.27 2.31
N MET A 104 -3.77 0.58 3.05
CA MET A 104 -4.64 0.19 4.16
C MET A 104 -6.10 0.40 3.76
N LEU A 105 -6.87 -0.69 3.76
CA LEU A 105 -8.28 -0.67 3.39
C LEU A 105 -9.17 -0.94 4.60
N ASN A 106 -10.16 -0.09 4.83
CA ASN A 106 -11.17 -0.28 5.87
C ASN A 106 -12.47 -0.83 5.26
N MET A 107 -13.15 -1.70 6.02
CA MET A 107 -14.50 -2.17 5.68
C MET A 107 -15.56 -1.07 5.83
N GLY A 108 -15.32 -0.12 6.72
CA GLY A 108 -16.20 1.00 6.99
C GLY A 108 -15.74 2.31 6.35
N LYS A 109 -15.62 3.36 7.16
CA LYS A 109 -15.20 4.71 6.73
C LYS A 109 -13.67 4.88 6.82
N PRO A 110 -13.08 5.88 6.11
CA PRO A 110 -11.64 6.06 6.09
C PRO A 110 -11.07 6.59 7.41
N ASN A 111 -11.89 7.26 8.24
CA ASN A 111 -11.48 7.91 9.47
C ASN A 111 -10.85 6.94 10.49
N LEU A 112 -9.76 7.39 11.10
CA LEU A 112 -9.04 6.66 12.12
C LEU A 112 -8.98 7.41 13.46
N LYS A 113 -8.68 6.66 14.52
CA LYS A 113 -8.34 7.17 15.84
C LYS A 113 -7.00 6.59 16.29
N ILE A 114 -6.09 7.44 16.74
CA ILE A 114 -4.86 7.00 17.44
C ILE A 114 -5.19 6.84 18.92
N LEU A 115 -4.84 5.68 19.49
CA LEU A 115 -5.10 5.35 20.89
C LEU A 115 -4.18 6.13 21.84
N SER A 116 -4.42 5.98 23.15
CA SER A 116 -3.65 6.69 24.18
C SER A 116 -2.17 6.33 24.22
N ASP A 117 -1.80 5.16 23.68
CA ASP A 117 -0.41 4.72 23.50
C ASP A 117 0.36 5.52 22.44
N LYS A 118 -0.33 6.38 21.67
CA LYS A 118 0.22 7.24 20.60
C LYS A 118 0.72 6.49 19.36
N TRP A 119 0.42 5.19 19.24
CA TRP A 119 0.88 4.34 18.15
C TRP A 119 -0.23 3.56 17.49
N THR A 120 -1.10 2.94 18.28
CA THR A 120 -2.14 2.07 17.75
C THR A 120 -3.18 2.92 17.02
N ALA A 121 -3.26 2.76 15.71
CA ALA A 121 -4.31 3.34 14.89
C ALA A 121 -5.45 2.32 14.71
N VAL A 122 -6.67 2.74 14.99
CA VAL A 122 -7.88 1.94 14.81
C VAL A 122 -8.88 2.69 13.93
N THR A 123 -9.73 1.96 13.22
CA THR A 123 -10.88 2.56 12.52
C THR A 123 -11.81 3.23 13.53
N GLU A 124 -12.30 4.42 13.20
CA GLU A 124 -13.17 5.18 14.11
C GLU A 124 -14.49 4.43 14.38
N ASP A 125 -14.99 3.69 13.39
CA ASP A 125 -16.20 2.86 13.48
C ASP A 125 -15.96 1.42 13.98
N SER A 126 -14.72 1.10 14.38
CA SER A 126 -14.31 -0.24 14.86
C SER A 126 -14.49 -1.38 13.83
N SER A 127 -14.67 -1.06 12.55
CA SER A 127 -14.68 -2.04 11.46
C SER A 127 -13.28 -2.62 11.19
N LEU A 128 -13.19 -3.78 10.54
CA LEU A 128 -11.88 -4.36 10.20
C LEU A 128 -11.15 -3.51 9.17
N SER A 129 -9.82 -3.50 9.30
CA SER A 129 -8.88 -2.98 8.31
C SER A 129 -7.89 -4.08 7.91
N ALA A 130 -7.33 -3.99 6.71
CA ALA A 130 -6.27 -4.87 6.22
C ALA A 130 -5.18 -4.05 5.52
N GLN A 131 -3.94 -4.57 5.56
CA GLN A 131 -2.78 -3.98 4.91
C GLN A 131 -1.89 -5.05 4.29
N PHE A 132 -1.25 -4.70 3.18
CA PHE A 132 -0.12 -5.41 2.57
C PHE A 132 0.89 -4.39 2.09
N GLU A 133 2.16 -4.80 2.01
CA GLU A 133 3.22 -3.89 1.59
C GLU A 133 4.36 -4.60 0.88
N HIS A 134 4.94 -3.88 -0.09
CA HIS A 134 6.23 -4.21 -0.65
C HIS A 134 7.14 -2.99 -0.80
N THR A 135 8.44 -3.21 -0.57
CA THR A 135 9.52 -2.31 -1.02
C THR A 135 9.79 -2.56 -2.50
N LEU A 136 9.83 -1.49 -3.29
CA LEU A 136 9.95 -1.51 -4.75
C LEU A 136 11.21 -0.76 -5.18
N CYS A 137 11.85 -1.24 -6.25
CA CYS A 137 12.94 -0.54 -6.93
C CYS A 137 12.56 -0.30 -8.39
N VAL A 138 12.53 0.96 -8.83
CA VAL A 138 12.16 1.31 -10.21
C VAL A 138 13.32 1.00 -11.16
N THR A 139 13.06 0.16 -12.15
CA THR A 139 14.05 -0.25 -13.16
C THR A 139 13.95 0.60 -14.43
N GLU A 140 14.69 0.27 -15.48
CA GLU A 140 14.65 1.00 -16.76
C GLU A 140 13.29 0.91 -17.47
N SER A 141 12.57 -0.20 -17.29
CA SER A 141 11.35 -0.50 -18.04
C SER A 141 10.15 -0.83 -17.16
N GLY A 142 10.28 -0.76 -15.83
CA GLY A 142 9.22 -1.13 -14.90
C GLY A 142 9.69 -1.06 -13.45
N VAL A 143 9.38 -2.12 -12.70
CA VAL A 143 9.63 -2.20 -11.26
C VAL A 143 10.10 -3.59 -10.86
N GLU A 144 11.01 -3.63 -9.90
CA GLU A 144 11.42 -4.84 -9.18
C GLU A 144 10.82 -4.81 -7.77
N VAL A 145 10.16 -5.89 -7.38
CA VAL A 145 9.63 -6.05 -6.01
C VAL A 145 10.71 -6.69 -5.14
N MET A 146 11.33 -5.89 -4.27
CA MET A 146 12.52 -6.28 -3.51
C MET A 146 12.20 -7.24 -2.35
N THR A 147 10.95 -7.21 -1.86
CA THR A 147 10.49 -8.06 -0.75
C THR A 147 9.56 -9.19 -1.19
N ARG A 148 9.61 -9.56 -2.47
CA ARG A 148 8.90 -10.74 -2.98
C ARG A 148 9.49 -12.03 -2.40
N LEU A 149 8.63 -13.02 -2.20
CA LEU A 149 9.03 -14.40 -1.93
C LEU A 149 8.90 -15.21 -3.21
N ASP A 150 10.01 -15.75 -3.71
CA ASP A 150 9.99 -16.54 -4.94
C ASP A 150 9.06 -17.74 -4.85
N GLY A 151 8.23 -17.91 -5.88
CA GLY A 151 7.19 -18.94 -5.95
C GLY A 151 6.02 -18.76 -4.97
N ARG A 152 5.98 -17.68 -4.18
CA ARG A 152 4.94 -17.44 -3.16
C ARG A 152 4.24 -16.08 -3.27
N THR A 153 4.95 -15.05 -3.69
CA THR A 153 4.33 -13.78 -4.08
C THR A 153 3.68 -14.00 -5.45
N GLN A 154 2.35 -14.05 -5.45
CA GLN A 154 1.55 -14.11 -6.68
C GLN A 154 1.01 -12.70 -6.96
N PHE A 155 1.37 -12.20 -8.13
CA PHE A 155 0.84 -10.99 -8.74
C PHE A 155 -0.51 -11.35 -9.37
#